data_AF-A0A6N7GSC8-F1
#
_entry.id   AF-A0A6N7GSC8-F1
#
_cell.length_a   1.000
_cell.length_b   1.000
_cell.length_c   1.000
_cell.angle_alpha   90.00
_cell.angle_beta   90.00
_cell.angle_gamma   90.00
#
_symmetry.space_group_name_H-M   'P 1'
#
loop_
_entity.id
_entity.type
_entity.pdbx_description
1 polymer ?
#
loop_
_entity_poly.entity_id
_entity_poly.type
_entity_poly.pdbx_seq_one_letter_code
_entity_poly.pdbx_strand_id
1 'polypeptide(L)'
;MPEIPNSLFLDLTSYGTTTYTSTTRVEDVYHVTAHDASETVNVALILPRANDPTALLESDWATRQATLAELNANNTLWSTYGASPSEYAATVDLLTGTQPGQLGLTMIGDPAGSDGYISSPESRTIWLQLSPADFETLFGTPAFQSGSLLDDGLYFWRGNLSLPTGLDVAGLWFDFKIYGPHPAVSDLPAAPAPISRKARRVSAMRWRIRGVGVTCPATSRTGSTISPWQAPTRRPQRSA
;
A
#
# COMPACT_ATOMS: atom_id res chain seq x y z
N MET A 1 -8.04 -21.14 13.30
CA MET A 1 -7.84 -19.76 12.84
C MET A 1 -7.74 -19.80 11.34
N PRO A 2 -8.65 -19.16 10.58
CA PRO A 2 -8.51 -19.02 9.13
C PRO A 2 -7.19 -18.34 8.78
N GLU A 3 -6.49 -18.90 7.80
CA GLU A 3 -5.26 -18.34 7.25
C GLU A 3 -5.57 -17.15 6.34
N ILE A 4 -4.74 -16.11 6.41
CA ILE A 4 -4.79 -14.97 5.49
C ILE A 4 -3.96 -15.32 4.25
N PRO A 5 -4.53 -15.32 3.03
CA PRO A 5 -3.75 -15.56 1.82
C PRO A 5 -2.69 -14.47 1.56
N ASN A 6 -1.54 -14.85 1.00
CA ASN A 6 -0.42 -13.95 0.67
C ASN A 6 0.09 -13.12 1.87
N SER A 7 0.16 -13.75 3.04
CA SER A 7 0.57 -13.12 4.29
C SER A 7 1.94 -13.60 4.76
N LEU A 8 2.77 -14.16 3.88
CA LEU A 8 4.18 -14.41 4.21
C LEU A 8 4.88 -13.06 4.43
N PHE A 9 5.87 -13.04 5.32
CA PHE A 9 6.74 -11.87 5.45
C PHE A 9 7.43 -11.50 4.12
N LEU A 10 7.76 -12.52 3.31
CA LEU A 10 8.34 -12.32 1.97
C LEU A 10 7.32 -11.75 0.97
N ASP A 11 6.02 -12.03 1.14
CA ASP A 11 4.99 -11.38 0.34
C ASP A 11 4.88 -9.89 0.71
N LEU A 12 5.02 -9.54 2.00
CA LEU A 12 5.04 -8.14 2.43
C LEU A 12 6.24 -7.37 1.86
N THR A 13 7.42 -7.99 1.85
CA THR A 13 8.68 -7.28 1.59
C THR A 13 9.24 -7.44 0.18
N SER A 14 8.77 -8.44 -0.57
CA SER A 14 9.36 -8.86 -1.84
C SER A 14 8.30 -9.43 -2.78
N TYR A 15 7.09 -8.87 -2.74
CA TYR A 15 6.00 -9.28 -3.64
C TYR A 15 6.44 -9.19 -5.11
N GLY A 16 6.38 -10.32 -5.82
CA GLY A 16 6.68 -10.39 -7.24
C GLY A 16 8.15 -10.25 -7.64
N THR A 17 9.08 -10.22 -6.68
CA THR A 17 10.53 -10.09 -6.99
C THR A 17 11.18 -11.45 -7.25
N THR A 18 10.80 -12.50 -6.52
CA THR A 18 11.25 -13.87 -6.79
C THR A 18 10.17 -14.92 -6.48
N THR A 19 10.38 -16.16 -6.91
CA THR A 19 9.49 -17.28 -6.58
C THR A 19 9.89 -17.85 -5.22
N TYR A 20 9.15 -17.48 -4.18
CA TYR A 20 9.28 -18.07 -2.86
C TYR A 20 8.20 -19.16 -2.67
N THR A 21 8.49 -20.12 -1.79
CA THR A 21 7.50 -21.12 -1.36
C THR A 21 7.28 -20.98 0.15
N SER A 22 6.26 -21.63 0.69
CA SER A 22 6.00 -21.65 2.14
C SER A 22 7.14 -22.25 2.98
N THR A 23 8.12 -22.90 2.34
CA THR A 23 9.33 -23.43 2.98
C THR A 23 10.53 -22.49 2.90
N THR A 24 10.45 -21.41 2.11
CA THR A 24 11.50 -20.40 2.07
C THR A 24 11.51 -19.63 3.38
N ARG A 25 12.65 -19.66 4.07
CA ARG A 25 12.83 -18.98 5.34
C ARG A 25 13.28 -17.53 5.13
N VAL A 26 12.76 -16.62 5.94
CA VAL A 26 13.14 -15.20 5.91
C VAL A 26 14.63 -15.05 6.19
N GLU A 27 15.13 -15.84 7.14
CA GLU A 27 16.53 -15.87 7.55
C GLU A 27 17.49 -16.15 6.39
N ASP A 28 17.11 -17.06 5.51
CA ASP A 28 17.93 -17.47 4.37
C ASP A 28 17.96 -16.37 3.30
N VAL A 29 16.84 -15.66 3.10
CA VAL A 29 16.69 -14.58 2.11
C VAL A 29 17.41 -13.30 2.55
N TYR A 30 17.31 -12.96 3.83
CA TYR A 30 17.92 -11.74 4.38
C TYR A 30 19.32 -11.96 4.96
N HIS A 31 19.80 -13.22 5.00
CA HIS A 31 21.07 -13.60 5.63
C HIS A 31 21.18 -13.15 7.09
N VAL A 32 20.09 -13.33 7.84
CA VAL A 32 19.97 -12.91 9.25
C VAL A 32 19.85 -14.10 10.19
N THR A 33 20.26 -13.91 11.44
CA THR A 33 19.96 -14.86 12.53
C THR A 33 18.64 -14.47 13.17
N ALA A 34 17.75 -15.43 13.38
CA ALA A 34 16.48 -15.20 14.07
C ALA A 34 16.65 -15.27 15.60
N HIS A 35 16.08 -14.29 16.29
CA HIS A 35 15.86 -14.29 17.73
C HIS A 35 14.36 -14.11 18.00
N ASP A 36 13.87 -14.57 19.14
CA ASP A 36 12.50 -14.27 19.55
C ASP A 36 12.34 -12.75 19.65
N ALA A 37 11.20 -12.24 19.16
CA ALA A 37 10.92 -10.82 19.23
C ALA A 37 10.82 -10.35 20.68
N SER A 38 11.38 -9.17 20.97
CA SER A 38 11.27 -8.51 22.29
C SER A 38 10.64 -7.12 22.21
N GLU A 39 10.61 -6.52 21.02
CA GLU A 39 10.07 -5.19 20.79
C GLU A 39 8.58 -5.26 20.40
N THR A 40 7.84 -4.20 20.74
CA THR A 40 6.44 -4.02 20.37
C THR A 40 6.32 -3.47 18.95
N VAL A 41 5.28 -3.87 18.22
CA VAL A 41 4.98 -3.37 16.88
C VAL A 41 3.56 -2.84 16.78
N ASN A 42 3.36 -1.85 15.91
CA ASN A 42 2.04 -1.32 15.62
C ASN A 42 1.50 -1.94 14.33
N VAL A 43 0.26 -2.41 14.37
CA VAL A 43 -0.39 -3.12 13.25
C VAL A 43 -1.79 -2.56 13.03
N ALA A 44 -2.11 -2.21 11.79
CA ALA A 44 -3.46 -1.84 11.38
C ALA A 44 -4.18 -3.04 10.78
N LEU A 45 -5.37 -3.33 11.31
CA LEU A 45 -6.33 -4.24 10.70
C LEU A 45 -7.26 -3.40 9.82
N ILE A 46 -7.32 -3.72 8.53
CA ILE A 46 -8.15 -3.02 7.56
C ILE A 46 -9.43 -3.82 7.35
N LEU A 47 -10.57 -3.29 7.77
CA LEU A 47 -11.86 -3.94 7.61
C LEU A 47 -12.39 -3.86 6.17
N PRO A 48 -13.28 -4.78 5.76
CA PRO A 48 -14.03 -4.66 4.52
C PRO A 48 -14.77 -3.33 4.39
N ARG A 49 -15.11 -2.95 3.16
CA ARG A 49 -15.98 -1.80 2.91
C ARG A 49 -17.43 -2.21 3.14
N ALA A 50 -18.22 -1.33 3.73
CA ALA A 50 -19.67 -1.50 3.89
C ALA A 50 -20.40 -1.57 2.53
N ASN A 51 -19.89 -0.86 1.52
CA ASN A 51 -20.41 -0.88 0.16
C ASN A 51 -19.29 -1.12 -0.85
N ASP A 52 -19.57 -1.93 -1.87
CA ASP A 52 -18.63 -2.23 -2.96
C ASP A 52 -18.47 -1.01 -3.90
N PRO A 53 -17.25 -0.46 -4.07
CA PRO A 53 -17.01 0.67 -4.97
C PRO A 53 -16.89 0.27 -6.44
N THR A 54 -16.97 -1.02 -6.81
CA THR A 54 -16.71 -1.50 -8.18
C THR A 54 -17.49 -0.74 -9.25
N ALA A 55 -18.80 -0.53 -9.08
CA ALA A 55 -19.60 0.22 -10.04
C ALA A 55 -19.11 1.67 -10.23
N LEU A 56 -18.68 2.33 -9.15
CA LEU A 56 -18.10 3.68 -9.22
C LEU A 56 -16.74 3.66 -9.92
N LEU A 57 -15.91 2.65 -9.63
CA LEU A 57 -14.58 2.48 -10.20
C LEU A 57 -14.58 2.03 -11.67
N GLU A 58 -15.68 1.43 -12.14
CA GLU A 58 -15.88 1.03 -13.53
C GLU A 58 -16.61 2.09 -14.37
N SER A 59 -17.29 3.06 -13.73
CA SER A 59 -17.94 4.16 -14.43
C SER A 59 -16.96 5.01 -15.25
N ASP A 60 -17.45 5.72 -16.27
CA ASP A 60 -16.60 6.66 -17.00
C ASP A 60 -16.07 7.78 -16.09
N TRP A 61 -14.99 8.44 -16.54
CA TRP A 61 -14.32 9.45 -15.72
C TRP A 61 -15.26 10.58 -15.29
N ALA A 62 -16.14 11.05 -16.18
CA ALA A 62 -17.01 12.19 -15.90
C ALA A 62 -18.07 11.83 -14.85
N THR A 63 -18.71 10.67 -14.99
CA THR A 63 -19.64 10.15 -13.97
C THR A 63 -18.94 9.96 -12.63
N ARG A 64 -17.75 9.35 -12.61
CA ARG A 64 -17.00 9.16 -11.37
C ARG A 64 -16.69 10.48 -10.67
N GLN A 65 -16.23 11.49 -11.41
CA GLN A 65 -15.94 12.80 -10.82
C GLN A 65 -17.20 13.47 -10.26
N ALA A 66 -18.33 13.40 -10.98
CA ALA A 66 -19.59 13.96 -10.52
C ALA A 66 -20.07 13.28 -9.24
N THR A 67 -20.07 11.95 -9.20
CA THR A 67 -20.49 11.17 -8.02
C THR A 67 -19.57 11.42 -6.82
N LEU A 68 -18.24 11.46 -7.02
CA LEU A 68 -17.30 11.78 -5.94
C LEU A 68 -17.49 13.22 -5.42
N ALA A 69 -17.75 14.19 -6.31
CA ALA A 69 -18.03 15.56 -5.91
C ALA A 69 -19.31 15.68 -5.08
N GLU A 70 -20.36 14.96 -5.46
CA GLU A 70 -21.62 14.91 -4.72
C GLU A 70 -21.45 14.26 -3.34
N LEU A 71 -20.80 13.09 -3.27
CA LEU A 71 -20.52 12.41 -2.00
C LEU A 71 -19.68 13.27 -1.05
N ASN A 72 -18.71 14.03 -1.59
CA ASN A 72 -17.91 14.97 -0.80
C ASN A 72 -18.75 16.16 -0.34
N ALA A 73 -19.57 16.75 -1.21
CA ALA A 73 -20.44 17.87 -0.84
C ALA A 73 -21.43 17.48 0.28
N ASN A 74 -21.88 16.22 0.27
CA ASN A 74 -22.77 15.66 1.27
C ASN A 74 -22.05 15.13 2.52
N ASN A 75 -20.71 15.12 2.54
CA ASN A 75 -19.88 14.51 3.58
C ASN A 75 -20.20 13.02 3.83
N THR A 76 -20.58 12.28 2.77
CA THR A 76 -20.98 10.87 2.87
C THR A 76 -19.99 9.90 2.22
N LEU A 77 -18.91 10.39 1.59
CA LEU A 77 -17.96 9.52 0.88
C LEU A 77 -17.42 8.39 1.79
N TRP A 78 -16.91 8.76 2.96
CA TRP A 78 -16.29 7.80 3.88
C TRP A 78 -17.30 7.01 4.70
N SER A 79 -18.51 7.53 4.96
CA SER A 79 -19.57 6.72 5.57
C SER A 79 -20.21 5.74 4.56
N THR A 80 -20.13 6.03 3.27
CA THR A 80 -20.58 5.13 2.20
C THR A 80 -19.57 4.00 1.98
N TYR A 81 -18.28 4.31 1.85
CA TYR A 81 -17.25 3.33 1.49
C TYR A 81 -16.31 2.95 2.64
N GLY A 82 -16.58 3.40 3.86
CA GLY A 82 -15.92 2.99 5.10
C GLY A 82 -16.33 1.59 5.53
N ALA A 83 -16.02 1.20 6.76
CA ALA A 83 -16.44 -0.06 7.36
C ALA A 83 -17.87 0.05 7.90
N SER A 84 -18.57 -1.08 8.00
CA SER A 84 -19.87 -1.11 8.67
C SER A 84 -19.68 -0.71 10.15
N PRO A 85 -20.43 0.28 10.68
CA PRO A 85 -20.27 0.71 12.06
C PRO A 85 -20.48 -0.41 13.09
N SER A 86 -21.42 -1.32 12.83
CA SER A 86 -21.69 -2.45 13.72
C SER A 86 -20.60 -3.51 13.67
N GLU A 87 -20.03 -3.78 12.49
CA GLU A 87 -18.93 -4.74 12.35
C GLU A 87 -17.64 -4.18 12.92
N TYR A 88 -17.40 -2.88 12.74
CA TYR A 88 -16.29 -2.18 13.36
C TYR A 88 -16.37 -2.27 14.89
N ALA A 89 -17.52 -1.93 15.49
CA ALA A 89 -17.71 -2.01 16.94
C ALA A 89 -17.53 -3.46 17.46
N ALA A 90 -18.13 -4.44 16.79
CA ALA A 90 -17.97 -5.85 17.15
C ALA A 90 -16.51 -6.32 17.05
N THR A 91 -15.76 -5.85 16.05
CA THR A 91 -14.34 -6.16 15.90
C THR A 91 -13.50 -5.52 17.00
N VAL A 92 -13.75 -4.25 17.33
CA VAL A 92 -13.08 -3.58 18.45
C VAL A 92 -13.36 -4.29 19.77
N ASP A 93 -14.61 -4.70 20.02
CA ASP A 93 -14.99 -5.44 21.22
C ASP A 93 -14.28 -6.80 21.29
N LEU A 94 -14.16 -7.51 20.17
CA LEU A 94 -13.44 -8.77 20.09
C LEU A 94 -11.94 -8.61 20.37
N LEU A 95 -11.32 -7.57 19.80
CA LEU A 95 -9.89 -7.31 19.93
C LEU A 95 -9.51 -6.79 21.32
N THR A 96 -10.27 -5.84 21.87
CA THR A 96 -9.88 -5.09 23.08
C THR A 96 -10.57 -5.56 24.35
N GLY A 97 -11.66 -6.30 24.24
CA GLY A 97 -12.43 -6.76 25.39
C GLY A 97 -11.69 -7.82 26.22
N THR A 98 -12.14 -8.02 27.45
CA THR A 98 -11.50 -8.89 28.47
C THR A 98 -12.37 -10.09 28.88
N GLN A 99 -13.54 -10.26 28.26
CA GLN A 99 -14.44 -11.39 28.50
C GLN A 99 -13.93 -12.66 27.81
N PRO A 100 -14.40 -13.86 28.23
CA PRO A 100 -14.06 -15.10 27.55
C PRO A 100 -14.34 -15.04 26.04
N GLY A 101 -13.32 -15.30 25.23
CA GLY A 101 -13.39 -15.21 23.76
C GLY A 101 -12.95 -13.86 23.18
N GLN A 102 -12.64 -12.87 24.00
CA GLN A 102 -12.01 -11.60 23.59
C GLN A 102 -10.49 -11.66 23.86
N LEU A 103 -9.73 -10.81 23.17
CA LEU A 103 -8.26 -10.93 23.12
C LEU A 103 -7.52 -10.00 24.09
N GLY A 104 -8.15 -8.93 24.59
CA GLY A 104 -7.52 -7.99 25.52
C GLY A 104 -6.35 -7.19 24.94
N LEU A 105 -6.34 -6.97 23.63
CA LEU A 105 -5.26 -6.26 22.92
C LEU A 105 -5.36 -4.74 23.13
N THR A 106 -4.21 -4.08 23.02
CA THR A 106 -4.15 -2.61 23.13
C THR A 106 -4.46 -1.97 21.79
N MET A 107 -5.63 -1.33 21.69
CA MET A 107 -5.98 -0.47 20.56
C MET A 107 -5.34 0.90 20.72
N ILE A 108 -4.78 1.42 19.63
CA ILE A 108 -4.25 2.77 19.51
C ILE A 108 -4.98 3.51 18.37
N GLY A 109 -4.75 4.81 18.25
CA GLY A 109 -5.41 5.63 17.26
C GLY A 109 -6.81 6.07 17.65
N ASP A 110 -7.21 7.19 17.08
CA ASP A 110 -8.54 7.77 17.24
C ASP A 110 -9.02 8.37 15.89
N PRO A 111 -10.30 8.74 15.75
CA PRO A 111 -10.81 9.28 14.50
C PRO A 111 -10.15 10.58 14.01
N ALA A 112 -9.51 11.35 14.89
CA ALA A 112 -8.75 12.56 14.57
C ALA A 112 -7.24 12.28 14.37
N GLY A 113 -6.75 11.08 14.71
CA GLY A 113 -5.36 10.69 14.57
C GLY A 113 -4.41 11.39 15.55
N SER A 114 -4.84 11.65 16.78
CA SER A 114 -4.09 12.49 17.74
C SER A 114 -2.71 11.93 18.11
N ASP A 115 -2.55 10.61 18.05
CA ASP A 115 -1.30 9.88 18.32
C ASP A 115 -0.54 9.47 17.03
N GLY A 116 -1.00 9.95 15.87
CA GLY A 116 -0.46 9.59 14.55
C GLY A 116 -1.17 8.42 13.87
N TYR A 117 -2.11 7.74 14.54
CA TYR A 117 -2.85 6.61 13.99
C TYR A 117 -4.35 6.92 13.90
N ILE A 118 -4.96 6.67 12.74
CA ILE A 118 -6.41 6.84 12.57
C ILE A 118 -7.08 5.49 12.76
N SER A 119 -7.87 5.37 13.82
CA SER A 119 -8.72 4.21 14.05
C SER A 119 -10.19 4.61 14.02
N SER A 120 -10.87 4.34 12.90
CA SER A 120 -12.29 4.68 12.75
C SER A 120 -13.02 3.82 11.71
N PRO A 121 -14.36 3.72 11.80
CA PRO A 121 -15.16 3.11 10.74
C PRO A 121 -14.90 3.76 9.37
N GLU A 122 -14.80 5.08 9.30
CA GLU A 122 -14.60 5.85 8.06
C GLU A 122 -13.26 5.52 7.38
N SER A 123 -12.20 5.34 8.16
CA SER A 123 -10.86 4.95 7.67
C SER A 123 -10.71 3.45 7.45
N ARG A 124 -11.64 2.65 8.00
CA ARG A 124 -11.65 1.18 8.01
C ARG A 124 -10.50 0.56 8.77
N THR A 125 -9.74 1.33 9.52
CA THR A 125 -8.54 0.85 10.21
C THR A 125 -8.81 0.72 11.70
N ILE A 126 -8.30 -0.36 12.28
CA ILE A 126 -8.14 -0.53 13.73
C ILE A 126 -6.66 -0.74 13.96
N TRP A 127 -6.00 0.26 14.56
CA TRP A 127 -4.61 0.14 14.95
C TRP A 127 -4.47 -0.52 16.31
N LEU A 128 -3.54 -1.46 16.40
CA LEU A 128 -3.18 -2.18 17.61
C LEU A 128 -1.70 -2.00 17.88
N GLN A 129 -1.35 -1.85 19.16
CA GLN A 129 0.02 -2.00 19.64
C GLN A 129 0.17 -3.40 20.21
N LEU A 130 1.06 -4.19 19.62
CA LEU A 130 1.24 -5.61 19.95
C LEU A 130 2.61 -5.81 20.59
N SER A 131 2.64 -6.37 21.80
CA SER A 131 3.83 -7.07 22.29
C SER A 131 4.07 -8.36 21.49
N PRO A 132 5.25 -8.99 21.59
CA PRO A 132 5.48 -10.30 20.97
C PRO A 132 4.45 -11.36 21.36
N ALA A 133 3.96 -11.34 22.61
CA ALA A 133 2.92 -12.24 23.10
C ALA A 133 1.54 -11.90 22.50
N ASP A 134 1.23 -10.62 22.35
CA ASP A 134 0.00 -10.16 21.71
C ASP A 134 -0.01 -10.50 20.21
N PHE A 135 1.15 -10.42 19.55
CA PHE A 135 1.32 -10.82 18.17
C PHE A 135 1.00 -12.32 18.00
N GLU A 136 1.56 -13.17 18.85
CA GLU A 136 1.26 -14.61 18.82
C GLU A 136 -0.22 -14.89 19.16
N THR A 137 -0.80 -14.13 20.10
CA THR A 137 -2.22 -14.22 20.45
C THR A 137 -3.12 -13.86 19.26
N LEU A 138 -2.79 -12.80 18.52
CA LEU A 138 -3.57 -12.34 17.38
C LEU A 138 -3.36 -13.21 16.14
N PHE A 139 -2.13 -13.63 15.85
CA PHE A 139 -1.81 -14.29 14.57
C PHE A 139 -1.64 -15.81 14.65
N GLY A 140 -1.55 -16.36 15.87
CA GLY A 140 -1.31 -17.78 16.09
C GLY A 140 0.10 -18.25 15.75
N THR A 141 1.05 -17.32 15.55
CA THR A 141 2.44 -17.60 15.22
C THR A 141 3.35 -16.61 15.94
N PRO A 142 4.50 -17.05 16.49
CA PRO A 142 5.43 -16.15 17.15
C PRO A 142 6.11 -15.20 16.14
N ALA A 143 6.42 -14.00 16.63
CA ALA A 143 7.26 -13.05 15.92
C ALA A 143 8.76 -13.25 16.24
N PHE A 144 9.60 -12.91 15.27
CA PHE A 144 11.05 -12.99 15.35
C PHE A 144 11.66 -11.63 15.01
N GLN A 145 12.88 -11.42 15.49
CA GLN A 145 13.71 -10.26 15.15
C GLN A 145 15.14 -10.69 14.81
N SER A 146 15.81 -9.96 13.92
CA SER A 146 17.24 -10.19 13.63
C SER A 146 18.20 -9.37 14.49
N GLY A 147 17.67 -8.38 15.21
CA GLY A 147 18.39 -7.38 15.98
C GLY A 147 17.39 -6.31 16.46
N SER A 148 17.86 -5.27 17.13
CA SER A 148 16.97 -4.17 17.55
C SER A 148 16.42 -3.43 16.34
N LEU A 149 15.14 -3.05 16.34
CA LEU A 149 14.55 -2.26 15.23
C LEU A 149 15.12 -0.85 15.15
N LEU A 150 15.73 -0.36 16.25
CA LEU A 150 16.48 0.90 16.26
C LEU A 150 17.84 0.78 15.54
N ASP A 151 18.39 -0.42 15.44
CA ASP A 151 19.70 -0.73 14.87
C ASP A 151 19.58 -1.51 13.53
N ASP A 152 18.59 -1.15 12.71
CA ASP A 152 18.30 -1.78 11.40
C ASP A 152 17.94 -3.28 11.49
N GLY A 153 17.47 -3.74 12.65
CA GLY A 153 16.90 -5.06 12.84
C GLY A 153 15.63 -5.26 12.02
N LEU A 154 15.41 -6.50 11.59
CA LEU A 154 14.22 -6.93 10.87
C LEU A 154 13.22 -7.53 11.86
N TYR A 155 11.98 -7.06 11.87
CA TYR A 155 10.85 -7.75 12.52
C TYR A 155 10.15 -8.64 11.50
N PHE A 156 9.95 -9.92 11.79
CA PHE A 156 9.37 -10.86 10.84
C PHE A 156 8.64 -12.02 11.52
N TRP A 157 7.93 -12.81 10.72
CA TRP A 157 7.26 -14.04 11.15
C TRP A 157 7.54 -15.16 10.15
N ARG A 158 7.16 -16.38 10.52
CA ARG A 158 7.29 -17.57 9.67
C ARG A 158 5.91 -18.07 9.24
N GLY A 159 5.82 -18.50 7.97
CA GLY A 159 4.57 -18.98 7.38
C GLY A 159 3.55 -17.87 7.18
N ASN A 160 2.33 -18.26 6.82
CA ASN A 160 1.21 -17.34 6.66
C ASN A 160 0.63 -16.98 8.04
N LEU A 161 0.17 -15.74 8.16
CA LEU A 161 -0.58 -15.28 9.31
C LEU A 161 -1.99 -15.88 9.28
N SER A 162 -2.53 -16.17 10.46
CA SER A 162 -3.93 -16.56 10.63
C SER A 162 -4.63 -15.58 11.55
N LEU A 163 -5.95 -15.48 11.50
CA LEU A 163 -6.71 -14.66 12.45
C LEU A 163 -7.71 -15.50 13.25
N PRO A 164 -8.08 -15.06 14.46
CA PRO A 164 -9.22 -15.59 15.19
C PRO A 164 -10.47 -15.68 14.30
N THR A 165 -11.21 -16.78 14.46
CA THR A 165 -12.49 -16.94 13.76
C THR A 165 -13.43 -15.82 14.14
N GLY A 166 -14.05 -15.18 13.16
CA GLY A 166 -14.95 -14.04 13.36
C GLY A 166 -14.30 -12.67 13.10
N LEU A 167 -12.99 -12.61 12.87
CA LEU A 167 -12.34 -11.43 12.30
C LEU A 167 -12.33 -11.54 10.76
N ASP A 168 -13.10 -10.67 10.11
CA ASP A 168 -13.00 -10.46 8.67
C ASP A 168 -12.15 -9.22 8.38
N VAL A 169 -11.01 -9.44 7.74
CA VAL A 169 -9.99 -8.41 7.51
C VAL A 169 -9.67 -8.41 6.02
N ALA A 170 -9.83 -7.25 5.39
CA ALA A 170 -9.53 -7.01 3.99
C ALA A 170 -8.04 -6.74 3.73
N GLY A 171 -7.26 -6.43 4.77
CA GLY A 171 -5.82 -6.24 4.67
C GLY A 171 -5.15 -5.95 6.01
N LEU A 172 -3.83 -6.10 6.03
CA LEU A 172 -3.00 -5.76 7.18
C LEU A 172 -1.99 -4.69 6.78
N TRP A 173 -1.65 -3.82 7.72
CA TRP A 173 -0.56 -2.87 7.59
C TRP A 173 0.33 -2.92 8.82
N PHE A 174 1.64 -3.01 8.63
CA PHE A 174 2.60 -3.03 9.71
C PHE A 174 3.36 -1.71 9.75
N ASP A 175 3.40 -1.08 10.92
CA ASP A 175 4.19 0.13 11.15
C ASP A 175 5.44 -0.20 11.97
N PHE A 176 6.44 -0.67 11.23
CA PHE A 176 7.82 -0.78 11.67
C PHE A 176 8.72 -0.52 10.47
N LYS A 177 10.04 -0.43 10.70
CA LYS A 177 10.99 -0.29 9.60
C LYS A 177 11.04 -1.59 8.80
N ILE A 178 10.32 -1.62 7.67
CA ILE A 178 10.22 -2.81 6.78
C ILE A 178 11.53 -3.05 6.02
N TYR A 179 12.41 -2.05 5.96
CA TYR A 179 13.74 -2.19 5.36
C TYR A 179 14.74 -2.68 6.41
N GLY A 180 14.94 -3.99 6.48
CA GLY A 180 16.13 -4.59 7.09
C GLY A 180 17.39 -4.34 6.23
N PRO A 181 18.49 -5.07 6.46
CA PRO A 181 19.61 -5.09 5.52
C PRO A 181 19.09 -5.41 4.11
N HIS A 182 19.65 -4.75 3.09
CA HIS A 182 19.18 -4.85 1.70
C HIS A 182 19.07 -6.34 1.30
N PRO A 183 17.87 -6.82 0.90
CA PRO A 183 17.71 -8.20 0.44
C PRO A 183 18.57 -8.38 -0.81
N ALA A 184 19.49 -9.34 -0.76
CA ALA A 184 20.42 -9.75 -1.82
C ALA A 184 21.02 -8.60 -2.69
N VAL A 185 22.32 -8.34 -2.53
CA VAL A 185 23.10 -7.39 -3.38
C VAL A 185 23.26 -7.83 -4.86
N SER A 186 22.53 -8.85 -5.32
CA SER A 186 22.72 -9.40 -6.66
C SER A 186 21.49 -10.11 -7.24
N ASP A 187 21.04 -9.61 -8.40
CA ASP A 187 20.10 -10.30 -9.31
C ASP A 187 20.78 -11.40 -10.14
N LEU A 188 22.02 -11.78 -9.82
CA LEU A 188 22.72 -12.83 -10.55
C LEU A 188 22.18 -14.18 -10.10
N PRO A 189 21.43 -14.91 -10.94
CA PRO A 189 21.07 -16.28 -10.63
C PRO A 189 22.36 -17.06 -10.38
N ALA A 190 22.46 -17.68 -9.20
CA ALA A 190 23.47 -18.68 -8.96
C ALA A 190 23.26 -19.81 -9.99
N ALA A 191 24.08 -19.78 -11.02
CA ALA A 191 24.04 -20.58 -12.26
C ALA A 191 23.17 -20.02 -13.41
N PRO A 192 23.71 -19.92 -14.64
CA PRO A 192 22.92 -19.59 -15.82
C PRO A 192 21.94 -20.73 -16.10
N ALA A 193 20.64 -20.45 -16.02
CA ALA A 193 19.63 -21.31 -16.59
C ALA A 193 19.87 -21.44 -18.11
N PRO A 194 19.87 -22.66 -18.69
CA PRO A 194 20.10 -22.83 -20.12
C PRO A 194 18.94 -22.20 -20.89
N ILE A 195 19.25 -21.14 -21.65
CA ILE A 195 18.32 -20.52 -22.59
C ILE A 195 18.01 -21.55 -23.70
N SER A 196 16.81 -22.11 -23.68
CA SER A 196 16.28 -22.90 -24.81
C SER A 196 16.10 -21.98 -26.01
N ARG A 197 17.03 -22.07 -26.98
CA ARG A 197 16.91 -21.40 -28.28
C ARG A 197 15.77 -22.04 -29.09
N LYS A 198 14.54 -21.59 -28.87
CA LYS A 198 13.53 -21.55 -29.94
C LYS A 198 13.26 -20.09 -30.32
N ALA A 199 14.23 -19.53 -31.04
CA ALA A 199 14.03 -18.29 -31.77
C ALA A 199 12.92 -18.49 -32.82
N ARG A 200 11.76 -17.84 -32.64
CA ARG A 200 10.92 -17.43 -33.77
C ARG A 200 10.93 -15.91 -33.82
N ARG A 201 11.52 -15.40 -34.91
CA ARG A 201 11.51 -13.99 -35.28
C ARG A 201 10.06 -13.51 -35.39
N VAL A 202 9.71 -12.44 -34.69
CA VAL A 202 8.56 -11.61 -35.05
C VAL A 202 9.12 -10.42 -35.83
N SER A 203 8.85 -10.41 -37.15
CA SER A 203 9.18 -9.28 -38.01
C SER A 203 8.44 -8.02 -37.55
N ALA A 204 9.15 -6.90 -37.54
CA ALA A 204 8.60 -5.58 -37.27
C ALA A 204 7.46 -5.25 -38.25
N MET A 205 6.25 -5.06 -37.72
CA MET A 205 5.10 -4.57 -38.46
C MET A 205 5.25 -3.06 -38.65
N ARG A 206 5.65 -2.64 -39.86
CA ARG A 206 5.79 -1.23 -40.26
C ARG A 206 4.40 -0.70 -40.63
N TRP A 207 3.80 0.15 -39.80
CA TRP A 207 2.58 0.88 -40.14
C TRP A 207 2.86 1.88 -41.27
N ARG A 208 2.22 1.69 -42.42
CA ARG A 208 2.23 2.62 -43.55
C ARG A 208 0.84 3.24 -43.64
N ILE A 209 0.68 4.47 -43.14
CA ILE A 209 -0.52 5.27 -43.34
C ILE A 209 -0.51 5.76 -44.79
N ARG A 210 -1.47 5.31 -45.62
CA ARG A 210 -1.76 5.92 -46.92
C ARG A 210 -2.68 7.10 -46.70
N GLY A 211 -2.24 8.28 -47.12
CA GLY A 211 -3.05 9.50 -47.12
C GLY A 211 -4.20 9.43 -48.11
N VAL A 212 -5.35 9.94 -47.69
CA VAL A 212 -6.39 10.47 -48.58
C VAL A 212 -6.52 11.94 -48.20
N GLY A 213 -6.25 12.80 -49.18
CA GLY A 213 -6.15 14.24 -49.00
C GLY A 213 -7.51 14.89 -48.78
N VAL A 214 -7.52 15.88 -47.88
CA VAL A 214 -8.45 17.00 -47.93
C VAL A 214 -7.61 18.27 -47.82
N THR A 215 -7.66 19.07 -48.88
CA THR A 215 -6.97 20.33 -49.08
C THR A 215 -7.62 21.44 -48.25
N CYS A 216 -6.86 22.13 -47.40
CA CYS A 216 -7.20 23.45 -46.89
C CYS A 216 -6.61 24.52 -47.82
N PRO A 217 -7.39 25.51 -48.31
CA PRO A 217 -6.83 26.60 -49.09
C PRO A 217 -6.18 27.64 -48.17
N ALA A 218 -4.93 27.98 -48.48
CA ALA A 218 -4.25 29.16 -47.97
C ALA A 218 -4.61 30.36 -48.86
N THR A 219 -5.07 31.46 -48.25
CA THR A 219 -5.14 32.78 -48.89
C THR A 219 -4.14 33.73 -48.24
N SER A 220 -3.57 34.58 -49.09
CA SER A 220 -2.30 35.28 -48.98
C SER A 220 -2.31 36.58 -48.15
N ARG A 221 -1.28 36.72 -47.33
CA ARG A 221 -0.34 37.85 -47.13
C ARG A 221 -0.70 39.26 -47.68
N THR A 222 -0.80 40.22 -46.75
CA THR A 222 -0.25 41.61 -46.78
C THR A 222 -0.10 42.00 -45.30
N GLY A 223 1.03 42.36 -44.69
CA GLY A 223 2.19 43.12 -45.15
C GLY A 223 2.17 44.51 -44.48
N SER A 224 2.80 44.68 -43.30
CA SER A 224 3.64 45.85 -42.99
C SER A 224 4.29 45.76 -41.59
N THR A 225 5.61 45.87 -41.62
CA THR A 225 6.61 46.27 -40.60
C THR A 225 6.12 47.33 -39.59
N ILE A 226 6.57 47.32 -38.32
CA ILE A 226 7.80 47.98 -37.83
C ILE A 226 8.26 47.34 -36.50
N SER A 227 9.58 47.41 -36.28
CA SER A 227 10.44 46.71 -35.31
C SER A 227 10.74 47.58 -34.04
N PRO A 228 11.76 47.32 -33.18
CA PRO A 228 11.63 46.94 -31.76
C PRO A 228 12.31 47.95 -30.78
N TRP A 229 12.55 47.51 -29.52
CA TRP A 229 13.29 48.18 -28.40
C TRP A 229 12.41 49.09 -27.50
N GLN A 230 12.50 49.16 -26.17
CA GLN A 230 13.57 48.95 -25.19
C GLN A 230 13.01 48.51 -23.81
N ALA A 231 13.76 47.72 -23.05
CA ALA A 231 13.75 47.77 -21.58
C ALA A 231 14.72 48.88 -21.12
N PRO A 232 14.56 49.46 -19.91
CA PRO A 232 15.59 49.16 -18.91
C PRO A 232 15.14 49.14 -17.43
N THR A 233 16.11 48.67 -16.66
CA THR A 233 16.25 48.28 -15.24
C THR A 233 16.25 49.37 -14.16
N ARG A 234 16.09 48.89 -12.90
CA ARG A 234 16.78 49.24 -11.60
C ARG A 234 16.08 50.16 -10.56
N ARG A 235 15.92 49.58 -9.35
CA ARG A 235 15.91 50.13 -7.96
C ARG A 235 17.19 50.95 -7.63
N PRO A 236 17.41 51.58 -6.43
CA PRO A 236 16.64 51.59 -5.15
C PRO A 236 16.56 52.96 -4.41
N GLN A 237 15.85 53.01 -3.27
CA GLN A 237 16.24 53.52 -1.93
C GLN A 237 15.18 54.32 -1.14
N ARG A 238 15.33 54.17 0.18
CA ARG A 238 14.52 54.56 1.35
C ARG A 238 14.52 56.06 1.67
N SER A 239 13.58 56.38 2.58
CA SER A 239 13.61 57.40 3.66
C SER A 239 12.94 58.74 3.37
N ALA A 240 11.76 58.93 3.94
CA ALA A 240 11.50 59.85 5.06
C ALA A 240 10.24 59.39 5.79
#